data_AF-A0A554S7M2-F1
#
_entry.id   AF-A0A554S7M2-F1
#
_cell.length_a   1.000
_cell.length_b   1.000
_cell.length_c   1.000
_cell.angle_alpha   90.00
_cell.angle_beta   90.00
_cell.angle_gamma   90.00
#
_symmetry.space_group_name_H-M   'P 1'
#
loop_
_entity.id
_entity.type
_entity.pdbx_description
1 polymer ?
#
loop_
_entity_poly.entity_id
_entity_poly.type
_entity_poly.pdbx_seq_one_letter_code
_entity_poly.pdbx_strand_id
1 'polypeptide(L)'
;MSVDDESICAETEALTTAALVEELRAALPASTRPPVVAALGDDVEGLTEALAETIPDAVIHHIDLNGTNDQIHTRLARWSRYDAIVDLSRDAKGRPVRFRNTFSHLRAGGVWMVADLRPGDADDDARAAESYFGPYLAKLLDYRHRERPRASWQDRDVANMAEVVGRIVWGERHVLVTNRFEVLAKMREEQTNDLLREGASFGRLLHSEEPETLHSRARVFTNDPVALAEYREVSTTPATAIRMYEGVRCAAGGAVIAEGRLLQPESFRHNQYPRLTHRLAPSRTHYFADKPQADHRGRLDGTYLYLDGEYTSHFGHFVSEQMSRLWALPWIRDHYRDVKVLLSHRPDRGRPSEWEYALLEAAGVDRDDVVSMARGTSYDVERLIGVTPLYSMPDYLHPRIVEVWSTIAEGLQSRASERDYPDRVFLTRAPDAIRPCHNAEVVESRFERAGFTLLRPEELPLPDQAALFRRASVIAGYEGSALLGLAYCERPKIVITIGQDAYVANNEQMVSSVRGHTLVQVVSEADVSHPSGGWSWDAFYSGFSFDEEREGLYLDHVLAQLDSSDPDFEVPEPSPQGTERVVRWAVRTVKPRVSPRTWRRVRRLARRR
;
A
#
# COMPACT_ATOMS: atom_id res chain seq x y z
N MET A 1 29.03 64.11 -46.86
CA MET A 1 29.85 62.91 -46.56
C MET A 1 29.82 62.77 -45.04
N SER A 2 28.86 62.04 -44.45
CA SER A 2 28.78 60.55 -44.37
C SER A 2 29.83 60.04 -43.36
N VAL A 3 29.59 59.22 -42.34
CA VAL A 3 28.64 58.12 -42.10
C VAL A 3 28.73 57.78 -40.60
N ASP A 4 27.56 57.49 -40.02
CA ASP A 4 27.17 56.52 -39.00
C ASP A 4 28.11 56.16 -37.84
N ASP A 5 27.62 56.44 -36.63
CA ASP A 5 27.96 55.73 -35.39
C ASP A 5 26.63 55.15 -34.83
N GLU A 6 26.11 54.16 -35.56
CA GLU A 6 25.02 53.26 -35.12
C GLU A 6 25.60 51.86 -34.86
N SER A 7 25.04 51.21 -33.84
CA SER A 7 25.30 49.84 -33.36
C SER A 7 26.55 49.70 -32.47
N ILE A 8 26.50 49.10 -31.27
CA ILE A 8 25.72 47.95 -30.82
C ILE A 8 25.47 48.14 -29.31
N CYS A 9 24.36 48.79 -28.94
CA CYS A 9 23.71 48.50 -27.66
C CYS A 9 22.59 47.51 -28.02
N ALA A 10 22.91 46.22 -28.01
CA ALA A 10 21.87 45.19 -28.05
C ALA A 10 21.13 45.27 -26.70
N GLU A 11 20.01 45.98 -26.70
CA GLU A 11 18.94 45.81 -25.72
C GLU A 11 18.66 44.31 -25.62
N THR A 12 18.99 43.73 -24.47
CA THR A 12 18.60 42.37 -24.13
C THR A 12 17.10 42.41 -23.83
N GLU A 13 16.28 42.41 -24.89
CA GLU A 13 14.83 42.32 -24.75
C GLU A 13 14.50 41.05 -23.96
N ALA A 14 13.86 41.23 -22.80
CA ALA A 14 13.32 40.11 -22.07
C ALA A 14 12.27 39.43 -22.95
N LEU A 15 12.35 38.10 -23.10
CA LEU A 15 11.28 37.32 -23.73
C LEU A 15 9.97 37.69 -23.04
N THR A 16 9.07 38.35 -23.76
CA THR A 16 7.78 38.77 -23.21
C THR A 16 6.93 37.52 -22.94
N THR A 17 6.02 37.61 -21.98
CA THR A 17 5.08 36.51 -21.69
C THR A 17 4.33 36.04 -22.95
N ALA A 18 4.07 36.95 -23.89
CA ALA A 18 3.46 36.65 -25.18
C ALA A 18 4.33 35.69 -26.05
N ALA A 19 5.64 35.95 -26.16
CA ALA A 19 6.54 35.07 -26.92
C ALA A 19 6.68 33.68 -26.27
N LEU A 20 6.66 33.61 -24.93
CA LEU A 20 6.62 32.33 -24.20
C LEU A 20 5.35 31.52 -24.55
N VAL A 21 4.20 32.18 -24.62
CA VAL A 21 2.92 31.54 -24.94
C VAL A 21 2.86 31.08 -26.40
N GLU A 22 3.46 31.81 -27.33
CA GLU A 22 3.56 31.37 -28.74
C GLU A 22 4.39 30.09 -28.90
N GLU A 23 5.53 30.00 -28.20
CA GLU A 23 6.35 28.78 -28.14
C GLU A 23 5.57 27.62 -27.52
N LEU A 24 4.81 27.88 -26.45
CA LEU A 24 3.93 26.88 -25.88
C LEU A 24 2.87 26.41 -26.90
N ARG A 25 2.18 27.35 -27.55
CA ARG A 25 1.16 27.06 -28.58
C ARG A 25 1.73 26.17 -29.69
N ALA A 26 2.92 26.49 -30.19
CA ALA A 26 3.58 25.72 -31.22
C ALA A 26 3.95 24.29 -30.77
N ALA A 27 4.19 24.10 -29.47
CA ALA A 27 4.54 22.81 -28.88
C ALA A 27 3.33 21.97 -28.46
N LEU A 28 2.14 22.57 -28.31
CA LEU A 28 0.92 21.86 -27.93
C LEU A 28 0.55 20.80 -28.99
N PRO A 29 0.09 19.61 -28.57
CA PRO A 29 -0.39 18.60 -29.51
C PRO A 29 -1.63 19.10 -30.26
N ALA A 30 -1.70 18.83 -31.57
CA ALA A 30 -2.88 19.14 -32.37
C ALA A 30 -4.11 18.43 -31.80
N SER A 31 -5.19 19.18 -31.56
CA SER A 31 -6.38 18.71 -30.87
C SER A 31 -7.62 19.46 -31.34
N THR A 32 -8.76 18.76 -31.42
CA THR A 32 -10.07 19.36 -31.72
C THR A 32 -10.78 19.89 -30.48
N ARG A 33 -10.27 19.59 -29.29
CA ARG A 33 -10.76 20.13 -28.01
C ARG A 33 -9.83 21.22 -27.49
N PRO A 34 -10.35 22.15 -26.66
CA PRO A 34 -9.52 23.18 -26.10
C PRO A 34 -8.41 22.61 -25.20
N PRO A 35 -7.22 23.24 -25.20
CA PRO A 35 -6.10 22.77 -24.40
C PRO A 35 -6.33 23.04 -22.92
N VAL A 36 -5.90 22.12 -22.08
CA VAL A 36 -5.98 22.22 -20.61
C VAL A 36 -4.59 22.46 -20.06
N VAL A 37 -4.37 23.62 -19.45
CA VAL A 37 -3.06 24.09 -18.99
C VAL A 37 -3.05 24.22 -17.47
N ALA A 38 -2.03 23.67 -16.81
CA ALA A 38 -1.75 23.97 -15.40
C ALA A 38 -0.67 25.04 -15.30
N ALA A 39 -0.96 26.17 -14.66
CA ALA A 39 0.03 27.18 -14.31
C ALA A 39 0.46 26.97 -12.86
N LEU A 40 1.75 26.66 -12.63
CA LEU A 40 2.30 26.41 -11.30
C LEU A 40 3.02 27.66 -10.78
N GLY A 41 2.60 28.19 -9.63
CA GLY A 41 3.24 29.33 -8.97
C GLY A 41 2.25 30.40 -8.53
N ASP A 42 2.77 31.45 -7.89
CA ASP A 42 1.97 32.50 -7.25
C ASP A 42 1.62 33.66 -8.21
N ASP A 43 2.43 33.87 -9.24
CA ASP A 43 2.35 35.00 -10.19
C ASP A 43 2.00 34.47 -11.59
N VAL A 44 0.72 34.13 -11.78
CA VAL A 44 0.20 33.49 -13.01
C VAL A 44 -0.62 34.44 -13.88
N GLU A 45 -0.89 35.66 -13.42
CA GLU A 45 -1.83 36.61 -14.05
C GLU A 45 -1.37 36.97 -15.48
N GLY A 46 -0.12 37.39 -15.64
CA GLY A 46 0.43 37.72 -16.96
C GLY A 46 0.46 36.53 -17.93
N LEU A 47 0.69 35.31 -17.45
CA LEU A 47 0.61 34.10 -18.29
C LEU A 47 -0.84 33.83 -18.70
N THR A 48 -1.78 34.03 -17.78
CA THR A 48 -3.20 33.78 -17.99
C THR A 48 -3.77 34.73 -19.05
N GLU A 49 -3.43 36.02 -18.95
CA GLU A 49 -3.80 37.03 -19.95
C GLU A 49 -3.24 36.68 -21.33
N ALA A 50 -1.93 36.40 -21.42
CA ALA A 50 -1.30 36.05 -22.68
C ALA A 50 -1.85 34.74 -23.29
N LEU A 51 -2.17 33.74 -22.46
CA LEU A 51 -2.82 32.49 -22.90
C LEU A 51 -4.23 32.75 -23.42
N ALA A 52 -5.02 33.59 -22.76
CA ALA A 52 -6.37 33.94 -23.20
C ALA A 52 -6.36 34.72 -24.52
N GLU A 53 -5.34 35.52 -24.79
CA GLU A 53 -5.20 36.23 -26.08
C GLU A 53 -4.76 35.28 -27.21
N THR A 54 -3.78 34.40 -26.92
CA THR A 54 -3.13 33.57 -27.94
C THR A 54 -3.89 32.27 -28.22
N ILE A 55 -4.56 31.73 -27.19
CA ILE A 55 -5.32 30.49 -27.21
C ILE A 55 -6.66 30.71 -26.45
N PRO A 56 -7.62 31.45 -27.05
CA PRO A 56 -8.81 31.92 -26.33
C PRO A 56 -9.68 30.84 -25.68
N ASP A 57 -9.68 29.63 -26.23
CA ASP A 57 -10.48 28.52 -25.71
C ASP A 57 -9.75 27.72 -24.60
N ALA A 58 -8.49 28.03 -24.29
CA ALA A 58 -7.71 27.27 -23.31
C ALA A 58 -8.36 27.27 -21.91
N VAL A 59 -8.43 26.09 -21.30
CA VAL A 59 -8.85 25.94 -19.90
C VAL A 59 -7.61 26.00 -19.03
N ILE A 60 -7.52 27.04 -18.19
CA ILE A 60 -6.35 27.30 -17.36
C ILE A 60 -6.68 26.97 -15.91
N HIS A 61 -5.87 26.11 -15.30
CA HIS A 61 -5.95 25.76 -13.88
C HIS A 61 -4.76 26.34 -13.13
N HIS A 62 -5.04 27.21 -12.17
CA HIS A 62 -4.01 27.79 -11.31
C HIS A 62 -3.71 26.80 -10.19
N ILE A 63 -2.45 26.39 -10.09
CA ILE A 63 -1.99 25.43 -9.08
C ILE A 63 -1.01 26.16 -8.17
N ASP A 64 -1.52 26.55 -7.02
CA ASP A 64 -0.71 27.01 -5.90
C ASP A 64 0.36 25.95 -5.58
N LEU A 65 1.55 26.37 -5.20
CA LEU A 65 2.67 25.51 -4.79
C LEU A 65 2.90 25.50 -3.27
N ASN A 66 2.11 26.25 -2.49
CA ASN A 66 2.15 26.18 -1.04
C ASN A 66 1.70 24.81 -0.54
N GLY A 67 2.33 24.31 0.52
CA GLY A 67 2.00 23.03 1.14
C GLY A 67 2.93 21.87 0.74
N THR A 68 2.50 20.64 1.00
CA THR A 68 3.29 19.43 0.74
C THR A 68 3.20 18.97 -0.72
N ASN A 69 4.15 18.15 -1.16
CA ASN A 69 4.08 17.51 -2.48
C ASN A 69 2.80 16.66 -2.66
N ASP A 70 2.29 16.05 -1.58
CA ASP A 70 1.04 15.28 -1.61
C ASP A 70 -0.15 16.20 -1.89
N GLN A 71 -0.18 17.41 -1.33
CA GLN A 71 -1.25 18.39 -1.58
C GLN A 71 -1.18 18.96 -3.00
N ILE A 72 0.03 19.26 -3.51
CA ILE A 72 0.22 19.69 -4.91
C ILE A 72 -0.21 18.58 -5.88
N HIS A 73 0.14 17.33 -5.58
CA HIS A 73 -0.30 16.17 -6.36
C HIS A 73 -1.83 16.06 -6.40
N THR A 74 -2.52 16.23 -5.26
CA THR A 74 -3.99 16.22 -5.21
C THR A 74 -4.61 17.31 -6.08
N ARG A 75 -4.11 18.56 -6.00
CA ARG A 75 -4.61 19.68 -6.82
C ARG A 75 -4.48 19.39 -8.31
N LEU A 76 -3.32 18.88 -8.75
CA LEU A 76 -3.10 18.49 -10.13
C LEU A 76 -3.95 17.29 -10.54
N ALA A 77 -4.11 16.31 -9.64
CA ALA A 77 -4.94 15.14 -9.87
C ALA A 77 -6.43 15.49 -10.02
N ARG A 78 -6.88 16.70 -9.66
CA ARG A 78 -8.28 17.10 -9.87
C ARG A 78 -8.64 17.19 -11.35
N TRP A 79 -7.79 17.82 -12.18
CA TRP A 79 -8.08 18.12 -13.58
C TRP A 79 -7.10 17.49 -14.59
N SER A 80 -6.20 16.61 -14.13
CA SER A 80 -5.39 15.83 -15.07
C SER A 80 -6.29 15.11 -16.10
N ARG A 81 -5.87 14.84 -17.33
CA ARG A 81 -4.54 15.04 -17.91
C ARG A 81 -4.40 16.38 -18.60
N TYR A 82 -3.33 17.11 -18.27
CA TYR A 82 -3.03 18.40 -18.87
C TYR A 82 -2.41 18.25 -20.27
N ASP A 83 -2.67 19.22 -21.14
CA ASP A 83 -1.92 19.44 -22.38
C ASP A 83 -0.56 20.07 -22.08
N ALA A 84 -0.57 21.02 -21.15
CA ALA A 84 0.63 21.70 -20.72
C ALA A 84 0.65 21.91 -19.21
N ILE A 85 1.85 21.88 -18.64
CA ILE A 85 2.13 22.32 -17.28
C ILE A 85 3.25 23.36 -17.40
N VAL A 86 2.99 24.57 -16.94
CA VAL A 86 3.95 25.69 -16.98
C VAL A 86 4.41 25.98 -15.56
N ASP A 87 5.69 25.72 -15.26
CA ASP A 87 6.31 26.05 -13.98
C ASP A 87 6.84 27.49 -14.02
N LEU A 88 6.10 28.41 -13.40
CA LEU A 88 6.46 29.82 -13.23
C LEU A 88 7.16 30.08 -11.88
N SER A 89 7.46 29.04 -11.11
CA SER A 89 8.01 29.24 -9.78
C SER A 89 9.46 29.73 -9.82
N ARG A 90 9.76 30.65 -8.90
CA ARG A 90 11.09 31.26 -8.71
C ARG A 90 12.07 30.33 -7.97
N ASP A 91 11.58 29.25 -7.36
CA ASP A 91 12.42 28.26 -6.68
C ASP A 91 13.10 27.31 -7.68
N ALA A 92 14.24 27.73 -8.20
CA ALA A 92 15.08 26.94 -9.10
C ALA A 92 15.61 25.64 -8.47
N LYS A 93 15.88 25.63 -7.15
CA LYS A 93 16.48 24.48 -6.46
C LYS A 93 15.48 23.34 -6.27
N GLY A 94 14.21 23.64 -5.99
CA GLY A 94 13.15 22.64 -5.89
C GLY A 94 12.64 22.10 -7.23
N ARG A 95 13.04 22.71 -8.35
CA ARG A 95 12.55 22.38 -9.69
C ARG A 95 12.71 20.91 -10.09
N PRO A 96 13.86 20.23 -9.86
CA PRO A 96 13.97 18.80 -10.16
C PRO A 96 12.96 17.93 -9.39
N VAL A 97 12.67 18.29 -8.14
CA VAL A 97 11.71 17.58 -7.30
C VAL A 97 10.28 17.84 -7.79
N ARG A 98 9.93 19.10 -8.07
CA ARG A 98 8.62 19.45 -8.65
C ARG A 98 8.40 18.74 -9.97
N PHE A 99 9.35 18.83 -10.91
CA PHE A 99 9.29 18.12 -12.19
C PHE A 99 9.01 16.63 -12.00
N ARG A 100 9.80 15.94 -11.16
CA ARG A 100 9.61 14.51 -10.88
C ARG A 100 8.20 14.18 -10.35
N ASN A 101 7.60 15.10 -9.59
CA ASN A 101 6.33 14.89 -8.92
C ASN A 101 5.12 15.37 -9.74
N THR A 102 5.29 16.26 -10.72
CA THR A 102 4.18 16.86 -11.48
C THR A 102 4.15 16.48 -12.96
N PHE A 103 5.30 16.17 -13.57
CA PHE A 103 5.46 15.96 -15.02
C PHE A 103 4.45 14.96 -15.59
N SER A 104 4.23 13.84 -14.92
CA SER A 104 3.39 12.75 -15.44
C SER A 104 1.87 12.95 -15.25
N HIS A 105 1.43 14.12 -14.76
CA HIS A 105 0.03 14.56 -14.90
C HIS A 105 -0.30 15.00 -16.33
N LEU A 106 0.70 15.16 -17.20
CA LEU A 106 0.52 15.39 -18.62
C LEU A 106 -0.08 14.17 -19.34
N ARG A 107 -0.80 14.43 -20.43
CA ARG A 107 -1.11 13.40 -21.43
C ARG A 107 0.13 13.00 -22.22
N ALA A 108 0.06 11.90 -22.98
CA ALA A 108 1.09 11.60 -23.97
C ALA A 108 1.11 12.71 -25.04
N GLY A 109 2.30 13.21 -25.36
CA GLY A 109 2.51 14.38 -26.21
C GLY A 109 2.35 15.73 -25.50
N GLY A 110 1.86 15.76 -24.25
CA GLY A 110 1.75 16.99 -23.48
C GLY A 110 3.13 17.56 -23.10
N VAL A 111 3.17 18.85 -22.77
CA VAL A 111 4.41 19.62 -22.62
C VAL A 111 4.56 20.18 -21.21
N TRP A 112 5.73 20.00 -20.63
CA TRP A 112 6.12 20.67 -19.41
C TRP A 112 7.08 21.81 -19.75
N MET A 113 6.72 23.04 -19.39
CA MET A 113 7.46 24.25 -19.73
C MET A 113 7.98 24.92 -18.47
N VAL A 114 9.22 25.40 -18.53
CA VAL A 114 9.78 26.30 -17.51
C VAL A 114 10.17 27.60 -18.18
N ALA A 115 9.68 28.70 -17.63
CA ALA A 115 10.16 30.04 -17.97
C ALA A 115 11.48 30.35 -17.24
N ASP A 116 12.27 31.28 -17.79
CA ASP A 116 13.51 31.80 -17.23
C ASP A 116 14.64 30.78 -17.05
N LEU A 117 14.87 29.94 -18.07
CA LEU A 117 16.09 29.13 -18.21
C LEU A 117 16.87 29.58 -19.45
N ARG A 118 18.05 30.19 -19.24
CA ARG A 118 18.98 30.54 -20.32
C ARG A 118 19.83 29.32 -20.69
N PRO A 119 20.23 29.14 -21.96
CA PRO A 119 21.38 28.34 -22.34
C PRO A 119 22.62 29.24 -22.32
N GLY A 120 23.46 29.09 -21.30
CA GLY A 120 24.88 29.43 -21.26
C GLY A 120 25.33 30.64 -22.09
N ASP A 121 25.18 31.83 -21.52
CA ASP A 121 26.20 32.90 -21.47
C ASP A 121 25.67 34.06 -20.58
N ALA A 122 26.47 34.48 -19.58
CA ALA A 122 26.37 35.66 -18.69
C ALA A 122 25.79 35.54 -17.25
N ASP A 123 26.67 35.98 -16.31
CA ASP A 123 26.59 36.41 -14.89
C ASP A 123 25.99 35.53 -13.77
N ASP A 124 26.63 35.65 -12.59
CA ASP A 124 26.69 34.69 -11.47
C ASP A 124 25.35 34.23 -10.86
N ASP A 125 24.24 34.94 -11.07
CA ASP A 125 22.89 34.52 -10.60
C ASP A 125 22.17 33.57 -11.57
N ALA A 126 22.48 33.62 -12.88
CA ALA A 126 21.93 32.69 -13.89
C ALA A 126 22.46 31.25 -13.70
N ARG A 127 23.59 31.09 -13.01
CA ARG A 127 24.12 29.78 -12.58
C ARG A 127 23.11 29.00 -11.75
N ALA A 128 22.19 29.62 -11.01
CA ALA A 128 21.33 28.89 -10.07
C ALA A 128 20.28 28.00 -10.76
N ALA A 129 19.68 28.42 -11.88
CA ALA A 129 18.66 27.63 -12.58
C ALA A 129 19.29 26.55 -13.49
N GLU A 130 20.43 26.87 -14.11
CA GLU A 130 21.25 25.93 -14.85
C GLU A 130 21.93 24.88 -13.94
N SER A 131 22.33 25.23 -12.72
CA SER A 131 23.09 24.34 -11.83
C SER A 131 22.29 23.14 -11.30
N TYR A 132 20.96 23.19 -11.32
CA TYR A 132 20.13 22.10 -10.75
C TYR A 132 19.28 21.36 -11.79
N PHE A 133 18.58 22.06 -12.70
CA PHE A 133 17.62 21.39 -13.58
C PHE A 133 18.24 20.83 -14.87
N GLY A 134 19.14 21.59 -15.52
CA GLY A 134 19.88 21.11 -16.70
C GLY A 134 20.65 19.81 -16.44
N PRO A 135 21.49 19.73 -15.38
CA PRO A 135 22.17 18.51 -14.96
C PRO A 135 21.22 17.38 -14.63
N TYR A 136 20.04 17.67 -14.06
CA TYR A 136 19.02 16.66 -13.82
C TYR A 136 18.45 16.09 -15.12
N LEU A 137 18.12 16.94 -16.11
CA LEU A 137 17.69 16.49 -17.44
C LEU A 137 18.79 15.70 -18.16
N ALA A 138 20.04 16.17 -18.12
CA ALA A 138 21.19 15.45 -18.66
C ALA A 138 21.35 14.07 -18.01
N LYS A 139 21.17 13.98 -16.68
CA LYS A 139 21.15 12.71 -15.95
C LYS A 139 20.05 11.79 -16.46
N LEU A 140 18.83 12.28 -16.70
CA LEU A 140 17.75 11.46 -17.27
C LEU A 140 18.14 10.90 -18.66
N LEU A 141 18.70 11.73 -19.53
CA LEU A 141 19.14 11.29 -20.87
C LEU A 141 20.24 10.23 -20.81
N ASP A 142 21.22 10.39 -19.92
CA ASP A 142 22.29 9.41 -19.71
C ASP A 142 21.74 8.05 -19.22
N TYR A 143 20.72 8.06 -18.36
CA TYR A 143 20.07 6.82 -17.89
C TYR A 143 19.32 6.06 -18.98
N ARG A 144 18.84 6.74 -20.04
CA ARG A 144 18.13 6.09 -21.15
C ARG A 144 19.00 5.08 -21.92
N HIS A 145 20.32 5.20 -21.80
CA HIS A 145 21.30 4.41 -22.54
C HIS A 145 22.09 3.43 -21.66
N ARG A 146 21.79 3.33 -20.36
CA ARG A 146 22.50 2.46 -19.42
C ARG A 146 21.67 1.23 -19.06
N GLU A 147 22.35 0.14 -18.70
CA GLU A 147 21.70 -1.01 -18.08
C GLU A 147 21.01 -0.61 -16.76
N ARG A 148 19.82 -1.17 -16.52
CA ARG A 148 18.99 -0.84 -15.35
C ARG A 148 19.77 -1.11 -14.06
N PRO A 149 20.06 -0.09 -13.24
CA PRO A 149 20.77 -0.32 -11.99
C PRO A 149 19.91 -1.16 -11.05
N ARG A 150 20.48 -2.24 -10.48
CA ARG A 150 19.92 -2.93 -9.30
C ARG A 150 20.16 -2.05 -8.07
N ALA A 151 19.43 -0.95 -7.96
CA ALA A 151 19.69 0.10 -6.98
C ALA A 151 18.44 0.57 -6.22
N SER A 152 18.63 1.66 -5.47
CA SER A 152 17.66 2.32 -4.57
C SER A 152 16.38 2.75 -5.30
N TRP A 153 15.30 3.06 -4.56
CA TRP A 153 14.08 3.62 -5.14
C TRP A 153 14.33 4.90 -5.94
N GLN A 154 15.29 5.72 -5.53
CA GLN A 154 15.61 6.97 -6.21
C GLN A 154 16.22 6.72 -7.59
N ASP A 155 17.12 5.73 -7.70
CA ASP A 155 17.73 5.37 -8.97
C ASP A 155 16.71 4.73 -9.93
N ARG A 156 15.78 3.93 -9.38
CA ARG A 156 14.65 3.39 -10.16
C ARG A 156 13.73 4.49 -10.66
N ASP A 157 13.38 5.46 -9.82
CA ASP A 157 12.52 6.59 -10.21
C ASP A 157 13.19 7.45 -11.29
N VAL A 158 14.51 7.67 -11.21
CA VAL A 158 15.28 8.37 -12.26
C VAL A 158 15.26 7.58 -13.57
N ALA A 159 15.52 6.27 -13.54
CA ALA A 159 15.48 5.42 -14.73
C ALA A 159 14.08 5.38 -15.36
N ASN A 160 13.04 5.24 -14.54
CA ASN A 160 11.65 5.25 -15.00
C ASN A 160 11.26 6.61 -15.59
N MET A 161 11.67 7.72 -14.98
CA MET A 161 11.41 9.07 -15.49
C MET A 161 12.12 9.29 -16.84
N ALA A 162 13.33 8.77 -17.01
CA ALA A 162 14.05 8.82 -18.29
C ALA A 162 13.31 8.14 -19.45
N GLU A 163 12.52 7.09 -19.16
CA GLU A 163 11.68 6.45 -20.18
C GLU A 163 10.49 7.35 -20.58
N VAL A 164 9.91 8.07 -19.62
CA VAL A 164 8.71 8.91 -19.79
C VAL A 164 9.04 10.26 -20.44
N VAL A 165 10.24 10.80 -20.22
CA VAL A 165 10.72 12.03 -20.87
C VAL A 165 10.96 11.82 -22.37
N GLY A 166 10.41 12.73 -23.16
CA GLY A 166 10.50 12.78 -24.61
C GLY A 166 11.52 13.79 -25.12
N ARG A 167 11.12 14.52 -26.16
CA ARG A 167 11.89 15.64 -26.71
C ARG A 167 12.07 16.73 -25.64
N ILE A 168 13.30 17.21 -25.53
CA ILE A 168 13.68 18.39 -24.76
C ILE A 168 14.07 19.48 -25.76
N VAL A 169 13.47 20.66 -25.62
CA VAL A 169 13.80 21.84 -26.44
C VAL A 169 14.30 22.94 -25.53
N TRP A 170 15.49 23.45 -25.82
CA TRP A 170 16.08 24.59 -25.16
C TRP A 170 15.83 25.81 -26.04
N GLY A 171 15.01 26.74 -25.56
CA GLY A 171 14.88 28.07 -26.14
C GLY A 171 15.83 29.05 -25.45
N GLU A 172 15.81 30.32 -25.86
CA GLU A 172 16.69 31.35 -25.30
C GLU A 172 16.45 31.63 -23.81
N ARG A 173 15.20 31.48 -23.36
CA ARG A 173 14.78 31.74 -21.97
C ARG A 173 13.80 30.71 -21.43
N HIS A 174 13.69 29.54 -22.05
CA HIS A 174 12.75 28.51 -21.60
C HIS A 174 13.23 27.11 -21.96
N VAL A 175 12.65 26.12 -21.28
CA VAL A 175 12.82 24.70 -21.61
C VAL A 175 11.47 24.04 -21.74
N LEU A 176 11.29 23.27 -22.82
CA LEU A 176 10.13 22.41 -23.03
C LEU A 176 10.55 20.95 -22.92
N VAL A 177 9.77 20.17 -22.19
CA VAL A 177 9.94 18.72 -22.06
C VAL A 177 8.63 18.04 -22.41
N THR A 178 8.63 17.18 -23.42
CA THR A 178 7.43 16.46 -23.86
C THR A 178 7.27 15.13 -23.12
N ASN A 179 6.06 14.78 -22.74
CA ASN A 179 5.74 13.50 -22.12
C ASN A 179 5.47 12.41 -23.18
N ARG A 180 6.07 11.23 -23.05
CA ARG A 180 5.90 10.11 -24.01
C ARG A 180 4.74 9.19 -23.67
N PHE A 181 4.42 9.03 -22.39
CA PHE A 181 3.53 7.97 -21.94
C PHE A 181 2.44 8.49 -21.02
N GLU A 182 1.26 7.89 -21.14
CA GLU A 182 0.21 8.08 -20.16
C GLU A 182 0.32 7.08 -19.02
N VAL A 183 0.49 7.60 -17.82
CA VAL A 183 0.56 6.83 -16.58
C VAL A 183 -0.59 7.23 -15.66
N LEU A 184 -0.92 6.41 -14.67
CA LEU A 184 -1.97 6.69 -13.69
C LEU A 184 -1.40 7.49 -12.51
N ALA A 185 -2.13 8.51 -12.07
CA ALA A 185 -1.87 9.19 -10.79
C ALA A 185 -2.39 8.30 -9.66
N LYS A 186 -1.51 7.95 -8.72
CA LYS A 186 -1.87 7.18 -7.53
C LYS A 186 -2.59 8.09 -6.55
N MET A 187 -3.72 7.65 -6.04
CA MET A 187 -4.51 8.41 -5.07
C MET A 187 -4.50 7.71 -3.72
N ARG A 188 -4.22 8.48 -2.66
CA ARG A 188 -4.41 8.04 -1.27
C ARG A 188 -5.87 8.18 -0.84
N GLU A 189 -6.21 7.52 0.26
CA GLU A 189 -7.49 7.62 0.96
C GLU A 189 -7.92 9.08 1.15
N GLU A 190 -7.09 9.88 1.81
CA GLU A 190 -7.35 11.29 2.14
C GLU A 190 -7.50 12.13 0.87
N GLN A 191 -6.57 11.99 -0.08
CA GLN A 191 -6.58 12.76 -1.32
C GLN A 191 -7.83 12.49 -2.15
N THR A 192 -8.28 11.24 -2.21
CA THR A 192 -9.52 10.87 -2.89
C THR A 192 -10.71 11.45 -2.15
N ASN A 193 -10.75 11.33 -0.83
CA ASN A 193 -11.82 11.89 -0.01
C ASN A 193 -11.94 13.40 -0.19
N ASP A 194 -10.83 14.13 -0.21
CA ASP A 194 -10.80 15.57 -0.43
C ASP A 194 -11.41 15.93 -1.79
N LEU A 195 -10.97 15.29 -2.88
CA LEU A 195 -11.52 15.52 -4.21
C LEU A 195 -13.03 15.21 -4.28
N LEU A 196 -13.46 14.12 -3.64
CA LEU A 196 -14.87 13.73 -3.61
C LEU A 196 -15.73 14.70 -2.80
N ARG A 197 -15.24 15.24 -1.67
CA ARG A 197 -15.93 16.30 -0.90
C ARG A 197 -16.04 17.60 -1.68
N GLU A 198 -15.05 17.89 -2.51
CA GLU A 198 -15.02 19.07 -3.38
C GLU A 198 -15.82 18.90 -4.69
N GLY A 199 -16.56 17.79 -4.85
CA GLY A 199 -17.45 17.57 -5.98
C GLY A 199 -16.76 17.06 -7.25
N ALA A 200 -15.74 16.21 -7.13
CA ALA A 200 -15.15 15.55 -8.29
C ALA A 200 -16.19 14.77 -9.11
N SER A 201 -16.09 14.83 -10.45
CA SER A 201 -17.06 14.23 -11.38
C SER A 201 -17.15 12.70 -11.31
N PHE A 202 -16.10 12.04 -10.84
CA PHE A 202 -16.00 10.59 -10.84
C PHE A 202 -16.64 9.91 -9.63
N GLY A 203 -17.27 10.65 -8.71
CA GLY A 203 -17.87 10.03 -7.53
C GLY A 203 -18.32 10.99 -6.43
N ARG A 204 -18.56 10.44 -5.25
CA ARG A 204 -18.85 11.19 -4.02
C ARG A 204 -18.43 10.41 -2.78
N LEU A 205 -18.09 11.15 -1.72
CA LEU A 205 -17.87 10.59 -0.40
C LEU A 205 -19.24 10.35 0.25
N LEU A 206 -19.52 9.12 0.64
CA LEU A 206 -20.82 8.75 1.21
C LEU A 206 -20.83 8.83 2.74
N HIS A 207 -19.78 8.32 3.36
CA HIS A 207 -19.60 8.26 4.81
C HIS A 207 -18.12 8.31 5.15
N SER A 208 -17.78 8.89 6.29
CA SER A 208 -16.42 8.82 6.84
C SER A 208 -16.43 8.86 8.36
N GLU A 209 -15.52 8.11 8.97
CA GLU A 209 -15.31 8.07 10.42
C GLU A 209 -13.88 8.49 10.73
N GLU A 210 -13.70 9.16 11.86
CA GLU A 210 -12.39 9.62 12.32
C GLU A 210 -11.47 8.45 12.71
N PRO A 211 -10.14 8.65 12.70
CA PRO A 211 -9.18 7.67 13.20
C PRO A 211 -9.50 7.18 14.62
N GLU A 212 -9.40 5.87 14.86
CA GLU A 212 -9.59 5.29 16.20
C GLU A 212 -8.26 4.78 16.77
N THR A 213 -8.11 4.86 18.10
CA THR A 213 -6.97 4.26 18.82
C THR A 213 -7.32 2.86 19.30
N LEU A 214 -6.56 1.87 18.84
CA LEU A 214 -6.61 0.52 19.38
C LEU A 214 -5.65 0.41 20.58
N HIS A 215 -6.22 0.13 21.75
CA HIS A 215 -5.50 -0.40 22.90
C HIS A 215 -5.58 -1.92 22.86
N SER A 216 -4.43 -2.57 22.72
CA SER A 216 -4.38 -4.02 22.71
C SER A 216 -4.91 -4.60 24.01
N ARG A 217 -5.79 -5.59 23.88
CA ARG A 217 -6.30 -6.42 24.98
C ARG A 217 -5.48 -7.69 25.17
N ALA A 218 -4.48 -7.94 24.32
CA ALA A 218 -3.69 -9.16 24.38
C ALA A 218 -2.62 -9.09 25.47
N ARG A 219 -2.39 -10.24 26.11
CA ARG A 219 -1.20 -10.50 26.93
C ARG A 219 -0.23 -11.29 26.06
N VAL A 220 0.94 -10.71 25.74
CA VAL A 220 1.91 -11.33 24.83
C VAL A 220 3.14 -11.79 25.58
N PHE A 221 3.49 -13.05 25.41
CA PHE A 221 4.68 -13.69 25.93
C PHE A 221 5.48 -14.27 24.76
N THR A 222 6.81 -14.17 24.82
CA THR A 222 7.67 -14.78 23.80
C THR A 222 9.06 -15.07 24.33
N ASN A 223 9.70 -16.10 23.80
CA ASN A 223 11.13 -16.36 24.01
C ASN A 223 12.05 -15.46 23.14
N ASP A 224 11.49 -14.67 22.22
CA ASP A 224 12.25 -13.72 21.40
C ASP A 224 12.02 -12.26 21.83
N PRO A 225 12.99 -11.62 22.51
CA PRO A 225 12.82 -10.25 22.96
C PRO A 225 12.78 -9.23 21.81
N VAL A 226 13.19 -9.59 20.59
CA VAL A 226 13.00 -8.72 19.42
C VAL A 226 11.53 -8.62 19.07
N ALA A 227 10.84 -9.77 18.97
CA ALA A 227 9.40 -9.82 18.73
C ALA A 227 8.61 -9.07 19.82
N LEU A 228 9.01 -9.22 21.08
CA LEU A 228 8.40 -8.48 22.20
C LEU A 228 8.59 -6.96 22.08
N ALA A 229 9.79 -6.51 21.67
CA ALA A 229 10.08 -5.09 21.51
C ALA A 229 9.37 -4.44 20.31
N GLU A 230 8.99 -5.23 19.30
CA GLU A 230 8.23 -4.76 18.13
C GLU A 230 6.72 -4.74 18.36
N TYR A 231 6.23 -5.46 19.38
CA TYR A 231 4.82 -5.48 19.74
C TYR A 231 4.32 -4.10 20.17
N ARG A 232 3.16 -3.71 19.64
CA ARG A 232 2.54 -2.40 19.90
C ARG A 232 1.30 -2.58 20.78
N GLU A 233 1.39 -2.14 22.03
CA GLU A 233 0.24 -2.09 22.94
C GLU A 233 -0.80 -1.05 22.52
N VAL A 234 -0.37 0.03 21.88
CA VAL A 234 -1.24 1.09 21.38
C VAL A 234 -0.92 1.36 19.91
N SER A 235 -1.96 1.39 19.08
CA SER A 235 -1.84 1.71 17.66
C SER A 235 -2.99 2.60 17.20
N THR A 236 -2.73 3.49 16.23
CA THR A 236 -3.76 4.32 15.61
C THR A 236 -4.17 3.72 14.29
N THR A 237 -5.47 3.67 14.05
CA THR A 237 -6.06 3.20 12.80
C THR A 237 -6.42 4.41 11.93
N PRO A 238 -6.34 4.31 10.60
CA PRO A 238 -6.67 5.45 9.74
C PRO A 238 -8.18 5.77 9.82
N ALA A 239 -8.55 6.99 9.41
CA ALA A 239 -9.93 7.34 9.14
C ALA A 239 -10.53 6.34 8.13
N THR A 240 -11.77 5.91 8.37
CA THR A 240 -12.47 5.00 7.45
C THR A 240 -13.43 5.78 6.57
N ALA A 241 -13.68 5.29 5.36
CA ALA A 241 -14.57 5.94 4.43
C ALA A 241 -15.34 4.93 3.58
N ILE A 242 -16.55 5.33 3.18
CA ILE A 242 -17.36 4.71 2.14
C ILE A 242 -17.45 5.70 0.99
N ARG A 243 -17.01 5.27 -0.21
CA ARG A 243 -16.93 6.10 -1.42
C ARG A 243 -17.82 5.48 -2.49
N MET A 244 -18.54 6.31 -3.22
CA MET A 244 -19.16 5.92 -4.47
C MET A 244 -18.33 6.45 -5.63
N TYR A 245 -18.00 5.59 -6.58
CA TYR A 245 -17.42 5.97 -7.85
C TYR A 245 -18.39 5.72 -8.99
N GLU A 246 -18.41 6.62 -9.96
CA GLU A 246 -19.26 6.57 -11.16
C GLU A 246 -18.36 6.27 -12.37
N GLY A 247 -18.60 5.14 -13.05
CA GLY A 247 -17.91 4.78 -14.29
C GLY A 247 -16.41 4.53 -14.11
N VAL A 248 -16.04 3.50 -13.33
CA VAL A 248 -14.63 3.13 -13.10
C VAL A 248 -14.25 1.86 -13.83
N ARG A 249 -12.98 1.75 -14.21
CA ARG A 249 -12.41 0.50 -14.73
C ARG A 249 -11.83 -0.33 -13.60
N CYS A 250 -12.37 -1.51 -13.38
CA CYS A 250 -11.84 -2.51 -12.45
C CYS A 250 -11.05 -3.55 -13.24
N ALA A 251 -9.77 -3.75 -12.90
CA ALA A 251 -8.96 -4.84 -13.43
C ALA A 251 -8.83 -5.95 -12.38
N ALA A 252 -9.11 -7.18 -12.81
CA ALA A 252 -9.12 -8.35 -11.97
C ALA A 252 -7.76 -8.59 -11.30
N GLY A 253 -7.76 -8.69 -9.96
CA GLY A 253 -6.58 -8.74 -9.12
C GLY A 253 -6.28 -7.40 -8.44
N GLY A 254 -7.29 -6.55 -8.27
CA GLY A 254 -7.26 -5.48 -7.28
C GLY A 254 -7.16 -4.04 -7.79
N ALA A 255 -7.08 -3.72 -9.09
CA ALA A 255 -6.92 -2.30 -9.51
C ALA A 255 -8.24 -1.60 -9.87
N VAL A 256 -8.46 -0.39 -9.34
CA VAL A 256 -9.60 0.48 -9.62
C VAL A 256 -9.14 1.80 -10.23
N ILE A 257 -9.63 2.11 -11.44
CA ILE A 257 -9.18 3.27 -12.22
C ILE A 257 -10.36 4.17 -12.54
N ALA A 258 -10.36 5.40 -12.02
CA ALA A 258 -11.36 6.41 -12.36
C ALA A 258 -10.87 7.32 -13.50
N GLU A 259 -11.80 7.70 -14.38
CA GLU A 259 -11.57 8.61 -15.52
C GLU A 259 -10.36 8.23 -16.40
N GLY A 260 -9.96 6.95 -16.40
CA GLY A 260 -8.79 6.46 -17.13
C GLY A 260 -7.43 7.04 -16.67
N ARG A 261 -7.40 7.73 -15.52
CA ARG A 261 -6.23 8.54 -15.08
C ARG A 261 -5.90 8.43 -13.60
N LEU A 262 -6.86 8.11 -12.74
CA LEU A 262 -6.65 8.02 -11.29
C LEU A 262 -6.68 6.56 -10.86
N LEU A 263 -5.59 6.07 -10.25
CA LEU A 263 -5.56 4.78 -9.58
C LEU A 263 -6.02 4.96 -8.14
N GLN A 264 -7.23 4.49 -7.85
CA GLN A 264 -7.97 4.78 -6.62
C GLN A 264 -7.44 4.00 -5.40
N PRO A 265 -7.73 4.47 -4.16
CA PRO A 265 -7.23 3.88 -2.91
C PRO A 265 -7.49 2.38 -2.77
N GLU A 266 -8.62 1.89 -3.29
CA GLU A 266 -9.04 0.49 -3.27
C GLU A 266 -8.04 -0.41 -4.01
N SER A 267 -7.16 0.18 -4.82
CA SER A 267 -6.06 -0.50 -5.50
C SER A 267 -4.87 -0.84 -4.62
N PHE A 268 -4.79 -0.33 -3.39
CA PHE A 268 -3.58 -0.48 -2.59
C PHE A 268 -3.88 -1.29 -1.34
N ARG A 269 -3.31 -2.51 -1.28
CA ARG A 269 -3.34 -3.35 -0.08
C ARG A 269 -2.77 -2.62 1.15
N HIS A 270 -1.67 -1.89 0.96
CA HIS A 270 -1.02 -1.09 2.00
C HIS A 270 -1.27 0.39 1.75
N ASN A 271 -2.52 0.81 1.95
CA ASN A 271 -2.98 2.19 1.77
C ASN A 271 -2.26 3.21 2.67
N GLN A 272 -1.72 2.76 3.81
CA GLN A 272 -0.99 3.55 4.78
C GLN A 272 0.49 3.78 4.44
N TYR A 273 1.07 3.03 3.48
CA TYR A 273 2.50 3.13 3.23
C TYR A 273 2.88 4.46 2.58
N PRO A 274 4.06 5.03 2.94
CA PRO A 274 4.55 6.24 2.31
C PRO A 274 4.69 6.10 0.80
N ARG A 275 4.98 4.90 0.29
CA ARG A 275 4.99 4.65 -1.16
C ARG A 275 3.94 3.62 -1.51
N LEU A 276 2.90 4.07 -2.21
CA LEU A 276 1.85 3.20 -2.73
C LEU A 276 2.40 2.34 -3.89
N THR A 277 2.17 1.04 -3.82
CA THR A 277 2.59 0.06 -4.82
C THR A 277 1.47 -0.93 -5.08
N HIS A 278 1.37 -1.41 -6.31
CA HIS A 278 0.41 -2.44 -6.71
C HIS A 278 1.04 -3.37 -7.73
N ARG A 279 0.78 -4.68 -7.65
CA ARG A 279 1.38 -5.69 -8.55
C ARG A 279 0.99 -5.54 -10.01
N LEU A 280 -0.26 -5.16 -10.29
CA LEU A 280 -0.73 -4.98 -11.68
C LEU A 280 -0.40 -3.59 -12.25
N ALA A 281 -0.04 -2.63 -11.40
CA ALA A 281 0.28 -1.26 -11.81
C ALA A 281 1.69 -0.89 -11.32
N PRO A 282 2.75 -1.33 -12.04
CA PRO A 282 4.13 -1.06 -11.66
C PRO A 282 4.39 0.42 -11.42
N SER A 283 5.10 0.74 -10.34
CA SER A 283 5.43 2.13 -10.01
C SER A 283 6.41 2.72 -11.02
N ARG A 284 6.05 3.88 -11.57
CA ARG A 284 6.96 4.74 -12.35
C ARG A 284 7.72 5.68 -11.43
N THR A 285 6.99 6.38 -10.57
CA THR A 285 7.57 7.22 -9.51
C THR A 285 6.79 7.04 -8.21
N HIS A 286 7.06 7.90 -7.23
CA HIS A 286 6.29 7.98 -6.01
C HIS A 286 4.78 8.14 -6.30
N TYR A 287 4.39 9.10 -7.14
CA TYR A 287 2.99 9.46 -7.42
C TYR A 287 2.36 8.77 -8.63
N PHE A 288 3.13 8.08 -9.47
CA PHE A 288 2.63 7.54 -10.74
C PHE A 288 2.92 6.06 -10.95
N ALA A 289 2.01 5.37 -11.63
CA ALA A 289 2.11 3.96 -11.98
C ALA A 289 1.67 3.69 -13.43
N ASP A 290 2.16 2.61 -14.01
CA ASP A 290 1.69 2.15 -15.32
C ASP A 290 0.24 1.66 -15.26
N LYS A 291 -0.45 1.74 -16.40
CA LYS A 291 -1.77 1.15 -16.57
C LYS A 291 -1.65 -0.39 -16.51
N PRO A 292 -2.50 -1.09 -15.74
CA PRO A 292 -2.58 -2.53 -15.77
C PRO A 292 -2.81 -3.07 -17.18
N GLN A 293 -2.07 -4.14 -17.51
CA GLN A 293 -2.30 -4.90 -18.75
C GLN A 293 -3.40 -5.93 -18.47
N ALA A 294 -4.61 -5.65 -18.96
CA ALA A 294 -5.76 -6.52 -18.78
C ALA A 294 -6.69 -6.42 -19.99
N ASP A 295 -7.23 -7.56 -20.44
CA ASP A 295 -8.17 -7.60 -21.55
C ASP A 295 -9.49 -6.97 -21.12
N HIS A 296 -9.92 -5.91 -21.79
CA HIS A 296 -11.23 -5.32 -21.54
C HIS A 296 -12.33 -6.26 -22.04
N ARG A 297 -13.24 -6.66 -21.15
CA ARG A 297 -14.28 -7.66 -21.44
C ARG A 297 -15.69 -7.09 -21.51
N GLY A 298 -15.88 -5.82 -21.16
CA GLY A 298 -17.16 -5.12 -21.30
C GLY A 298 -17.53 -4.29 -20.09
N ARG A 299 -18.83 -4.07 -19.92
CA ARG A 299 -19.41 -3.22 -18.88
C ARG A 299 -20.26 -4.04 -17.89
N LEU A 300 -20.22 -3.66 -16.63
CA LEU A 300 -21.05 -4.17 -15.54
C LEU A 300 -22.00 -3.05 -15.06
N ASP A 301 -23.29 -3.20 -15.35
CA ASP A 301 -24.34 -2.26 -14.96
C ASP A 301 -24.84 -2.53 -13.54
N GLY A 302 -25.23 -1.46 -12.83
CA GLY A 302 -25.66 -1.52 -11.43
C GLY A 302 -24.58 -1.12 -10.41
N THR A 303 -24.85 -1.44 -9.14
CA THR A 303 -24.03 -1.01 -7.98
C THR A 303 -23.27 -2.20 -7.39
N TYR A 304 -21.97 -2.02 -7.16
CA TYR A 304 -21.08 -3.08 -6.70
C TYR A 304 -20.25 -2.67 -5.49
N LEU A 305 -20.31 -3.41 -4.39
CA LEU A 305 -19.30 -3.34 -3.32
C LEU A 305 -18.02 -4.04 -3.77
N TYR A 306 -16.91 -3.31 -3.73
CA TYR A 306 -15.61 -3.83 -4.14
C TYR A 306 -14.92 -4.62 -3.02
N LEU A 307 -14.75 -5.93 -3.22
CA LEU A 307 -14.03 -6.81 -2.30
C LEU A 307 -12.74 -7.42 -2.89
N ASP A 308 -12.36 -7.04 -4.10
CA ASP A 308 -11.17 -7.62 -4.75
C ASP A 308 -9.84 -7.20 -4.09
N GLY A 309 -8.76 -7.93 -4.42
CA GLY A 309 -7.42 -7.61 -3.95
C GLY A 309 -6.29 -8.33 -4.71
N GLU A 310 -5.05 -7.95 -4.39
CA GLU A 310 -3.82 -8.43 -5.07
C GLU A 310 -3.56 -9.94 -4.92
N TYR A 311 -4.14 -10.56 -3.89
CA TYR A 311 -3.95 -11.96 -3.52
C TYR A 311 -5.28 -12.73 -3.61
N THR A 312 -5.77 -12.84 -4.84
CA THR A 312 -7.01 -13.55 -5.18
C THR A 312 -6.94 -15.03 -4.77
N SER A 313 -8.03 -15.55 -4.18
CA SER A 313 -8.17 -16.94 -3.74
C SER A 313 -7.09 -17.43 -2.77
N HIS A 314 -6.51 -16.53 -1.99
CA HIS A 314 -5.66 -16.87 -0.86
C HIS A 314 -6.44 -16.73 0.45
N PHE A 315 -6.67 -17.84 1.15
CA PHE A 315 -7.48 -17.88 2.38
C PHE A 315 -7.10 -16.79 3.38
N GLY A 316 -5.80 -16.65 3.69
CA GLY A 316 -5.35 -15.67 4.66
C GLY A 316 -5.72 -14.22 4.30
N HIS A 317 -5.31 -13.74 3.12
CA HIS A 317 -5.68 -12.41 2.63
C HIS A 317 -7.19 -12.21 2.47
N PHE A 318 -7.95 -13.27 2.18
CA PHE A 318 -9.40 -13.15 2.08
C PHE A 318 -10.00 -12.85 3.46
N VAL A 319 -9.71 -13.68 4.47
CA VAL A 319 -10.24 -13.54 5.83
C VAL A 319 -9.73 -12.26 6.52
N SER A 320 -8.46 -11.91 6.35
CA SER A 320 -7.87 -10.73 6.99
C SER A 320 -8.23 -9.44 6.25
N GLU A 321 -7.94 -9.33 4.96
CA GLU A 321 -7.96 -8.04 4.24
C GLU A 321 -9.25 -7.83 3.45
N GLN A 322 -9.70 -8.81 2.66
CA GLN A 322 -10.89 -8.62 1.80
C GLN A 322 -12.16 -8.54 2.64
N MET A 323 -12.38 -9.51 3.53
CA MET A 323 -13.55 -9.53 4.41
C MET A 323 -13.61 -8.32 5.34
N SER A 324 -12.46 -7.70 5.68
CA SER A 324 -12.44 -6.50 6.52
C SER A 324 -13.27 -5.35 5.97
N ARG A 325 -13.54 -5.32 4.66
CA ARG A 325 -14.36 -4.31 3.95
C ARG A 325 -15.86 -4.48 4.18
N LEU A 326 -16.31 -5.64 4.67
CA LEU A 326 -17.72 -5.93 4.91
C LEU A 326 -18.32 -5.14 6.09
N TRP A 327 -17.50 -4.40 6.84
CA TRP A 327 -17.98 -3.47 7.89
C TRP A 327 -19.00 -2.47 7.36
N ALA A 328 -18.88 -2.08 6.09
CA ALA A 328 -19.76 -1.13 5.43
C ALA A 328 -21.06 -1.77 4.93
N LEU A 329 -21.16 -3.11 4.91
CA LEU A 329 -22.30 -3.80 4.29
C LEU A 329 -23.66 -3.42 4.91
N PRO A 330 -23.82 -3.33 6.25
CA PRO A 330 -25.08 -2.86 6.84
C PRO A 330 -25.47 -1.47 6.36
N TRP A 331 -24.52 -0.52 6.43
CA TRP A 331 -24.75 0.85 5.97
C TRP A 331 -25.14 0.89 4.48
N ILE A 332 -24.46 0.11 3.63
CA ILE A 332 -24.73 0.04 2.19
C ILE A 332 -26.16 -0.46 1.93
N ARG A 333 -26.60 -1.51 2.64
CA ARG A 333 -27.94 -2.10 2.46
C ARG A 333 -29.07 -1.17 2.87
N ASP A 334 -28.83 -0.31 3.86
CA ASP A 334 -29.81 0.69 4.29
C ASP A 334 -30.02 1.79 3.24
N HIS A 335 -29.02 2.04 2.39
CA HIS A 335 -29.02 3.17 1.43
C HIS A 335 -29.17 2.75 -0.03
N TYR A 336 -28.80 1.52 -0.38
CA TYR A 336 -28.76 1.02 -1.74
C TYR A 336 -29.42 -0.36 -1.84
N ARG A 337 -30.27 -0.52 -2.84
CA ARG A 337 -30.93 -1.79 -3.18
C ARG A 337 -30.12 -2.52 -4.24
N ASP A 338 -30.26 -3.85 -4.27
CA ASP A 338 -29.69 -4.73 -5.29
C ASP A 338 -28.17 -4.59 -5.48
N VAL A 339 -27.45 -4.31 -4.39
CA VAL A 339 -25.99 -4.18 -4.40
C VAL A 339 -25.36 -5.56 -4.50
N LYS A 340 -24.49 -5.72 -5.50
CA LYS A 340 -23.70 -6.93 -5.72
C LYS A 340 -22.31 -6.78 -5.14
N VAL A 341 -21.62 -7.88 -4.92
CA VAL A 341 -20.20 -7.91 -4.53
C VAL A 341 -19.35 -8.19 -5.76
N LEU A 342 -18.29 -7.40 -5.96
CA LEU A 342 -17.32 -7.59 -7.04
C LEU A 342 -15.97 -8.06 -6.48
N LEU A 343 -15.49 -9.21 -6.96
CA LEU A 343 -14.18 -9.77 -6.61
C LEU A 343 -13.55 -10.55 -7.77
N SER A 344 -12.27 -10.91 -7.70
CA SER A 344 -11.64 -11.75 -8.73
C SER A 344 -11.63 -13.22 -8.37
N HIS A 345 -11.47 -14.07 -9.39
CA HIS A 345 -11.19 -15.49 -9.22
C HIS A 345 -9.97 -15.92 -10.05
N ARG A 346 -9.42 -17.10 -9.72
CA ARG A 346 -8.30 -17.68 -10.47
C ARG A 346 -8.73 -18.14 -11.87
N PRO A 347 -7.94 -17.92 -12.93
CA PRO A 347 -8.33 -18.23 -14.31
C PRO A 347 -8.79 -19.68 -14.55
N ASP A 348 -8.26 -20.63 -13.80
CA ASP A 348 -8.53 -22.07 -13.92
C ASP A 348 -9.88 -22.49 -13.34
N ARG A 349 -10.53 -21.65 -12.52
CA ARG A 349 -11.77 -22.01 -11.82
C ARG A 349 -13.05 -21.49 -12.46
N GLY A 350 -12.98 -20.38 -13.19
CA GLY A 350 -14.14 -19.68 -13.77
C GLY A 350 -15.12 -19.07 -12.72
N ARG A 351 -14.88 -19.30 -11.43
CA ARG A 351 -15.66 -18.80 -10.29
C ARG A 351 -14.81 -18.75 -9.01
N PRO A 352 -15.24 -18.01 -7.98
CA PRO A 352 -14.70 -18.09 -6.62
C PRO A 352 -14.77 -19.53 -6.06
N SER A 353 -13.92 -19.80 -5.09
CA SER A 353 -13.86 -21.08 -4.38
C SER A 353 -15.08 -21.26 -3.48
N GLU A 354 -15.49 -22.51 -3.23
CA GLU A 354 -16.62 -22.79 -2.32
C GLU A 354 -16.41 -22.24 -0.91
N TRP A 355 -15.17 -22.20 -0.42
CA TRP A 355 -14.85 -21.59 0.87
C TRP A 355 -14.98 -20.05 0.86
N GLU A 356 -14.73 -19.38 -0.27
CA GLU A 356 -14.95 -17.92 -0.42
C GLU A 356 -16.45 -17.62 -0.37
N TYR A 357 -17.25 -18.42 -1.08
CA TYR A 357 -18.71 -18.33 -1.03
C TYR A 357 -19.27 -18.59 0.39
N ALA A 358 -18.84 -19.65 1.05
CA ALA A 358 -19.33 -19.97 2.39
C ALA A 358 -19.05 -18.87 3.42
N LEU A 359 -17.91 -18.17 3.29
CA LEU A 359 -17.55 -17.02 4.11
C LEU A 359 -18.39 -15.78 3.78
N LEU A 360 -18.67 -15.51 2.50
CA LEU A 360 -19.54 -14.42 2.07
C LEU A 360 -20.99 -14.64 2.51
N GLU A 361 -21.52 -15.85 2.33
CA GLU A 361 -22.85 -16.25 2.82
C GLU A 361 -22.95 -16.11 4.35
N ALA A 362 -21.90 -16.48 5.09
CA ALA A 362 -21.85 -16.30 6.54
C ALA A 362 -21.84 -14.82 6.95
N ALA A 363 -21.30 -13.93 6.11
CA ALA A 363 -21.41 -12.49 6.28
C ALA A 363 -22.75 -11.92 5.76
N GLY A 364 -23.64 -12.78 5.27
CA GLY A 364 -24.95 -12.44 4.76
C GLY A 364 -24.97 -11.99 3.30
N VAL A 365 -23.94 -12.28 2.49
CA VAL A 365 -23.92 -12.01 1.04
C VAL A 365 -24.31 -13.28 0.28
N ASP A 366 -25.44 -13.23 -0.43
CA ASP A 366 -25.92 -14.37 -1.20
C ASP A 366 -25.01 -14.67 -2.39
N ARG A 367 -24.89 -15.96 -2.74
CA ARG A 367 -24.05 -16.44 -3.84
C ARG A 367 -24.37 -15.77 -5.17
N ASP A 368 -25.65 -15.50 -5.43
CA ASP A 368 -26.14 -14.88 -6.66
C ASP A 368 -25.82 -13.39 -6.76
N ASP A 369 -25.51 -12.75 -5.63
CA ASP A 369 -25.05 -11.35 -5.56
C ASP A 369 -23.54 -11.22 -5.77
N VAL A 370 -22.80 -12.32 -5.91
CA VAL A 370 -21.36 -12.29 -6.15
C VAL A 370 -21.08 -12.29 -7.66
N VAL A 371 -20.54 -11.19 -8.14
CA VAL A 371 -20.00 -11.07 -9.50
C VAL A 371 -18.48 -11.21 -9.44
N SER A 372 -17.95 -12.12 -10.25
CA SER A 372 -16.51 -12.42 -10.23
C SER A 372 -15.83 -12.10 -11.56
N MET A 373 -14.62 -11.55 -11.50
CA MET A 373 -13.78 -11.25 -12.66
C MET A 373 -12.66 -12.28 -12.81
N ALA A 374 -12.44 -12.78 -14.02
CA ALA A 374 -11.32 -13.67 -14.30
C ALA A 374 -10.01 -12.87 -14.28
N ARG A 375 -8.98 -13.34 -13.57
CA ARG A 375 -7.67 -12.68 -13.54
C ARG A 375 -7.12 -12.42 -14.96
N GLY A 376 -6.59 -11.22 -15.19
CA GLY A 376 -6.12 -10.77 -16.51
C GLY A 376 -7.19 -10.06 -17.34
N THR A 377 -8.41 -9.90 -16.83
CA THR A 377 -9.49 -9.14 -17.47
C THR A 377 -9.77 -7.81 -16.77
N SER A 378 -10.44 -6.90 -17.46
CA SER A 378 -10.98 -5.66 -16.87
C SER A 378 -12.38 -5.36 -17.37
N TYR A 379 -13.15 -4.67 -16.53
CA TYR A 379 -14.53 -4.27 -16.80
C TYR A 379 -14.73 -2.80 -16.45
N ASP A 380 -15.57 -2.12 -17.21
CA ASP A 380 -16.08 -0.81 -16.81
C ASP A 380 -17.31 -1.03 -15.91
N VAL A 381 -17.27 -0.51 -14.69
CA VAL A 381 -18.31 -0.69 -13.67
C VAL A 381 -19.07 0.62 -13.52
N GLU A 382 -20.40 0.55 -13.66
CA GLU A 382 -21.28 1.72 -13.60
C GLU A 382 -21.16 2.44 -12.25
N ARG A 383 -21.41 1.73 -11.14
CA ARG A 383 -21.30 2.27 -9.78
C ARG A 383 -20.50 1.33 -8.89
N LEU A 384 -19.36 1.81 -8.39
CA LEU A 384 -18.50 1.05 -7.49
C LEU A 384 -18.48 1.69 -6.11
N ILE A 385 -18.82 0.92 -5.09
CA ILE A 385 -18.64 1.29 -3.70
C ILE A 385 -17.26 0.79 -3.24
N GLY A 386 -16.36 1.74 -3.02
CA GLY A 386 -15.05 1.51 -2.43
C GLY A 386 -15.06 1.84 -0.95
N VAL A 387 -14.31 1.08 -0.15
CA VAL A 387 -14.26 1.27 1.31
C VAL A 387 -12.86 1.12 1.85
N THR A 388 -12.54 1.90 2.88
CA THR A 388 -11.31 1.71 3.66
C THR A 388 -11.36 0.35 4.36
N PRO A 389 -10.36 -0.52 4.20
CA PRO A 389 -10.33 -1.80 4.91
C PRO A 389 -10.09 -1.57 6.41
N LEU A 390 -10.73 -2.37 7.25
CA LEU A 390 -10.47 -2.34 8.70
C LEU A 390 -9.17 -3.06 9.09
N TYR A 391 -8.50 -3.72 8.14
CA TYR A 391 -7.29 -4.49 8.39
C TYR A 391 -6.29 -4.31 7.23
N SER A 392 -5.10 -3.77 7.54
CA SER A 392 -3.92 -3.79 6.69
C SER A 392 -2.71 -4.32 7.47
N MET A 393 -2.40 -5.60 7.31
CA MET A 393 -1.23 -6.22 7.95
C MET A 393 0.08 -5.67 7.34
N PRO A 394 1.13 -5.38 8.13
CA PRO A 394 1.22 -5.55 9.58
C PRO A 394 0.90 -4.29 10.40
N ASP A 395 0.40 -3.22 9.79
CA ASP A 395 0.44 -1.88 10.38
C ASP A 395 -0.76 -1.53 11.27
N TYR A 396 -1.99 -1.85 10.84
CA TYR A 396 -3.18 -1.47 11.59
C TYR A 396 -4.30 -2.50 11.52
N LEU A 397 -5.06 -2.56 12.62
CA LEU A 397 -6.30 -3.30 12.76
C LEU A 397 -7.30 -2.42 13.50
N HIS A 398 -8.42 -2.11 12.86
CA HIS A 398 -9.48 -1.32 13.47
C HIS A 398 -10.25 -2.16 14.49
N PRO A 399 -10.53 -1.68 15.72
CA PRO A 399 -11.17 -2.48 16.76
C PRO A 399 -12.55 -3.02 16.33
N ARG A 400 -13.32 -2.24 15.55
CA ARG A 400 -14.60 -2.67 14.96
C ARG A 400 -14.54 -3.89 14.04
N ILE A 401 -13.36 -4.36 13.62
CA ILE A 401 -13.22 -5.60 12.84
C ILE A 401 -13.89 -6.80 13.52
N VAL A 402 -13.97 -6.77 14.86
CA VAL A 402 -14.63 -7.82 15.64
C VAL A 402 -16.11 -7.97 15.30
N GLU A 403 -16.80 -6.92 14.86
CA GLU A 403 -18.20 -6.96 14.41
C GLU A 403 -18.34 -7.82 13.15
N VAL A 404 -17.46 -7.57 12.18
CA VAL A 404 -17.39 -8.33 10.92
C VAL A 404 -17.10 -9.80 11.21
N TRP A 405 -16.06 -10.08 11.98
CA TRP A 405 -15.68 -11.45 12.30
C TRP A 405 -16.71 -12.19 13.14
N SER A 406 -17.41 -11.51 14.06
CA SER A 406 -18.45 -12.16 14.87
C SER A 406 -19.68 -12.50 14.02
N THR A 407 -20.07 -11.62 13.09
CA THR A 407 -21.14 -11.91 12.11
C THR A 407 -20.82 -13.17 11.29
N ILE A 408 -19.60 -13.24 10.74
CA ILE A 408 -19.14 -14.41 9.98
C ILE A 408 -19.11 -15.66 10.86
N ALA A 409 -18.58 -15.55 12.09
CA ALA A 409 -18.49 -16.67 13.01
C ALA A 409 -19.87 -17.24 13.36
N GLU A 410 -20.87 -16.38 13.61
CA GLU A 410 -22.25 -16.76 13.88
C GLU A 410 -22.90 -17.46 12.67
N GLY A 411 -22.73 -16.89 11.47
CA GLY A 411 -23.23 -17.48 10.21
C GLY A 411 -22.57 -18.81 9.83
N LEU A 412 -21.33 -19.05 10.26
CA LEU A 412 -20.68 -20.35 10.13
C LEU A 412 -21.15 -21.32 11.21
N GLN A 413 -21.24 -20.88 12.46
CA GLN A 413 -21.57 -21.71 13.61
C GLN A 413 -22.97 -22.34 13.50
N SER A 414 -23.95 -21.63 12.92
CA SER A 414 -25.31 -22.14 12.69
C SER A 414 -25.37 -23.33 11.73
N ARG A 415 -24.29 -23.56 10.96
CA ARG A 415 -24.15 -24.65 9.99
C ARG A 415 -23.13 -25.72 10.44
N ALA A 416 -22.59 -25.61 11.64
CA ALA A 416 -21.60 -26.54 12.16
C ALA A 416 -22.23 -27.89 12.52
N SER A 417 -21.44 -28.95 12.42
CA SER A 417 -21.88 -30.30 12.77
C SER A 417 -22.14 -30.43 14.26
N GLU A 418 -23.17 -31.17 14.65
CA GLU A 418 -23.37 -31.57 16.05
C GLU A 418 -22.38 -32.69 16.40
N ARG A 419 -21.22 -32.30 16.94
CA ARG A 419 -20.19 -33.24 17.40
C ARG A 419 -19.41 -32.68 18.59
N ASP A 420 -18.59 -33.55 19.18
CA ASP A 420 -17.58 -33.16 20.15
C ASP A 420 -16.39 -32.52 19.43
N TYR A 421 -15.89 -31.43 19.99
CA TYR A 421 -14.69 -30.75 19.51
C TYR A 421 -13.66 -30.77 20.64
N PRO A 422 -12.38 -31.01 20.33
CA PRO A 422 -11.32 -31.02 21.33
C PRO A 422 -11.17 -29.67 22.03
N ASP A 423 -10.86 -29.73 23.33
CA ASP A 423 -10.64 -28.53 24.16
C ASP A 423 -9.25 -27.89 23.91
N ARG A 424 -8.23 -28.72 23.65
CA ARG A 424 -6.86 -28.31 23.30
C ARG A 424 -6.50 -28.82 21.91
N VAL A 425 -6.10 -27.92 21.01
CA VAL A 425 -5.79 -28.25 19.62
C VAL A 425 -4.43 -27.76 19.19
N PHE A 426 -3.70 -28.60 18.45
CA PHE A 426 -2.47 -28.19 17.77
C PHE A 426 -2.70 -28.24 16.25
N LEU A 427 -2.58 -27.09 15.60
CA LEU A 427 -2.75 -26.95 14.16
C LEU A 427 -1.41 -27.28 13.47
N THR A 428 -1.30 -28.53 13.03
CA THR A 428 -0.14 -29.03 12.27
C THR A 428 -0.20 -28.57 10.81
N ARG A 429 0.84 -28.86 10.03
CA ARG A 429 0.96 -28.57 8.59
C ARG A 429 1.18 -29.84 7.79
N ALA A 430 0.85 -29.77 6.51
CA ALA A 430 1.31 -30.77 5.55
C ALA A 430 2.86 -30.78 5.48
N PRO A 431 3.50 -31.95 5.24
CA PRO A 431 4.96 -32.06 5.13
C PRO A 431 5.60 -31.18 4.05
N ASP A 432 4.85 -30.85 2.99
CA ASP A 432 5.28 -30.02 1.86
C ASP A 432 4.88 -28.53 2.02
N ALA A 433 4.40 -28.14 3.20
CA ALA A 433 4.00 -26.76 3.46
C ALA A 433 5.20 -25.80 3.44
N ILE A 434 4.91 -24.53 3.12
CA ILE A 434 5.87 -23.43 3.27
C ILE A 434 6.30 -23.27 4.72
N ARG A 435 7.55 -22.80 4.92
CA ARG A 435 8.18 -22.66 6.25
C ARG A 435 8.16 -23.98 7.05
N PRO A 436 8.81 -25.05 6.55
CA PRO A 436 8.83 -26.33 7.24
C PRO A 436 9.60 -26.23 8.57
N CYS A 437 9.10 -26.92 9.59
CA CYS A 437 9.85 -27.24 10.80
C CYS A 437 10.53 -28.59 10.55
N HIS A 438 11.87 -28.61 10.46
CA HIS A 438 12.61 -29.81 10.02
C HIS A 438 12.50 -31.00 10.97
N ASN A 439 12.20 -30.73 12.23
CA ASN A 439 12.01 -31.69 13.32
C ASN A 439 10.61 -31.52 13.95
N ALA A 440 9.57 -31.40 13.13
CA ALA A 440 8.20 -31.17 13.57
C ALA A 440 7.71 -32.18 14.62
N GLU A 441 8.13 -33.45 14.52
CA GLU A 441 7.81 -34.54 15.45
C GLU A 441 8.23 -34.24 16.90
N VAL A 442 9.30 -33.47 17.09
CA VAL A 442 9.82 -33.05 18.39
C VAL A 442 8.84 -32.07 19.06
N VAL A 443 8.23 -31.18 18.28
CA VAL A 443 7.24 -30.20 18.73
C VAL A 443 5.88 -30.88 18.93
N GLU A 444 5.41 -31.59 17.91
CA GLU A 444 4.11 -32.25 17.88
C GLU A 444 3.93 -33.24 19.03
N SER A 445 4.94 -34.06 19.31
CA SER A 445 4.88 -35.02 20.42
C SER A 445 4.81 -34.35 21.79
N ARG A 446 5.32 -33.12 21.97
CA ARG A 446 5.16 -32.36 23.22
C ARG A 446 3.71 -31.95 23.43
N PHE A 447 3.05 -31.45 22.38
CA PHE A 447 1.64 -31.09 22.43
C PHE A 447 0.74 -32.30 22.64
N GLU A 448 0.99 -33.42 21.96
CA GLU A 448 0.26 -34.68 22.20
C GLU A 448 0.35 -35.13 23.66
N ARG A 449 1.56 -35.12 24.25
CA ARG A 449 1.76 -35.44 25.67
C ARG A 449 1.05 -34.48 26.62
N ALA A 450 0.85 -33.22 26.21
CA ALA A 450 0.10 -32.21 26.94
C ALA A 450 -1.43 -32.26 26.68
N GLY A 451 -1.92 -33.32 26.02
CA GLY A 451 -3.34 -33.58 25.80
C GLY A 451 -3.96 -32.83 24.61
N PHE A 452 -3.14 -32.30 23.70
CA PHE A 452 -3.63 -31.64 22.51
C PHE A 452 -4.03 -32.66 21.43
N THR A 453 -5.09 -32.35 20.70
CA THR A 453 -5.44 -33.04 19.46
C THR A 453 -4.74 -32.37 18.28
N LEU A 454 -3.92 -33.11 17.54
CA LEU A 454 -3.26 -32.63 16.33
C LEU A 454 -4.21 -32.76 15.15
N LEU A 455 -4.41 -31.67 14.42
CA LEU A 455 -5.27 -31.67 13.24
C LEU A 455 -4.85 -30.60 12.24
N ARG A 456 -5.36 -30.74 11.01
CA ARG A 456 -5.25 -29.73 9.97
C ARG A 456 -6.63 -29.11 9.73
N PRO A 457 -6.82 -27.80 9.99
CA PRO A 457 -8.14 -27.20 9.88
C PRO A 457 -8.69 -27.24 8.44
N GLU A 458 -7.82 -27.22 7.42
CA GLU A 458 -8.22 -27.33 6.01
C GLU A 458 -8.90 -28.66 5.64
N GLU A 459 -8.78 -29.70 6.47
CA GLU A 459 -9.48 -30.98 6.30
C GLU A 459 -10.91 -30.94 6.87
N LEU A 460 -11.27 -29.87 7.59
CA LEU A 460 -12.60 -29.68 8.15
C LEU A 460 -13.43 -28.74 7.26
N PRO A 461 -14.75 -28.96 7.17
CA PRO A 461 -15.66 -27.95 6.65
C PRO A 461 -15.51 -26.63 7.42
N LEU A 462 -15.62 -25.48 6.73
CA LEU A 462 -15.47 -24.16 7.37
C LEU A 462 -16.37 -23.95 8.61
N PRO A 463 -17.66 -24.37 8.62
CA PRO A 463 -18.48 -24.32 9.82
C PRO A 463 -17.86 -25.05 11.02
N ASP A 464 -17.27 -26.22 10.78
CA ASP A 464 -16.60 -27.01 11.80
C ASP A 464 -15.27 -26.41 12.23
N GLN A 465 -14.57 -25.70 11.35
CA GLN A 465 -13.40 -24.89 11.72
C GLN A 465 -13.82 -23.78 12.70
N ALA A 466 -14.86 -23.00 12.38
CA ALA A 466 -15.34 -21.95 13.28
C ALA A 466 -15.76 -22.52 14.64
N ALA A 467 -16.49 -23.63 14.66
CA ALA A 467 -16.90 -24.30 15.90
C ALA A 467 -15.71 -24.80 16.73
N LEU A 468 -14.69 -25.37 16.08
CA LEU A 468 -13.45 -25.82 16.73
C LEU A 468 -12.77 -24.67 17.47
N PHE A 469 -12.50 -23.55 16.78
CA PHE A 469 -11.82 -22.39 17.37
C PHE A 469 -12.63 -21.75 18.50
N ARG A 470 -13.96 -21.70 18.36
CA ARG A 470 -14.84 -21.14 19.38
C ARG A 470 -14.88 -21.99 20.65
N ARG A 471 -14.87 -23.32 20.51
CA ARG A 471 -14.97 -24.26 21.63
C ARG A 471 -13.64 -24.50 22.34
N ALA A 472 -12.54 -24.63 21.61
CA ALA A 472 -11.22 -24.87 22.18
C ALA A 472 -10.86 -23.80 23.23
N SER A 473 -10.33 -24.20 24.38
CA SER A 473 -9.81 -23.31 25.42
C SER A 473 -8.37 -22.88 25.11
N VAL A 474 -7.59 -23.79 24.52
CA VAL A 474 -6.19 -23.57 24.12
C VAL A 474 -5.99 -23.96 22.66
N ILE A 475 -5.44 -23.03 21.88
CA ILE A 475 -5.18 -23.20 20.45
C ILE A 475 -3.70 -23.01 20.21
N ALA A 476 -3.02 -24.08 19.79
CA ALA A 476 -1.62 -24.05 19.45
C ALA A 476 -1.43 -24.34 17.95
N GLY A 477 -0.30 -23.94 17.38
CA GLY A 477 0.03 -24.35 16.01
C GLY A 477 1.17 -23.54 15.39
N TYR A 478 1.53 -23.92 14.16
CA TYR A 478 2.59 -23.24 13.44
C TYR A 478 2.11 -21.91 12.81
N GLU A 479 2.88 -20.82 12.96
CA GLU A 479 2.53 -19.45 12.52
C GLU A 479 2.14 -19.30 11.04
N GLY A 480 0.89 -18.90 10.76
CA GLY A 480 0.37 -18.87 9.40
C GLY A 480 -1.15 -18.91 9.32
N SER A 481 -1.65 -19.11 8.10
CA SER A 481 -3.09 -18.94 7.80
C SER A 481 -4.02 -19.91 8.53
N ALA A 482 -3.52 -21.05 9.02
CA ALA A 482 -4.31 -21.95 9.86
C ALA A 482 -4.82 -21.26 11.13
N LEU A 483 -4.02 -20.37 11.74
CA LEU A 483 -4.39 -19.65 12.96
C LEU A 483 -5.33 -18.46 12.73
N LEU A 484 -5.68 -18.11 11.48
CA LEU A 484 -6.63 -17.03 11.24
C LEU A 484 -8.06 -17.36 11.70
N GLY A 485 -8.35 -18.63 12.00
CA GLY A 485 -9.58 -19.03 12.69
C GLY A 485 -9.75 -18.36 14.07
N LEU A 486 -8.67 -17.84 14.68
CA LEU A 486 -8.74 -17.03 15.90
C LEU A 486 -9.66 -15.82 15.75
N ALA A 487 -9.84 -15.31 14.53
CA ALA A 487 -10.78 -14.25 14.22
C ALA A 487 -12.22 -14.61 14.66
N TYR A 488 -12.60 -15.90 14.60
CA TYR A 488 -13.95 -16.38 14.93
C TYR A 488 -14.20 -16.61 16.42
N CYS A 489 -13.17 -16.48 17.26
CA CYS A 489 -13.29 -16.62 18.70
C CYS A 489 -14.07 -15.45 19.31
N GLU A 490 -15.06 -15.74 20.16
CA GLU A 490 -15.80 -14.70 20.90
C GLU A 490 -15.21 -14.40 22.28
N ARG A 491 -14.46 -15.35 22.84
CA ARG A 491 -13.86 -15.23 24.17
C ARG A 491 -12.34 -15.30 24.06
N PRO A 492 -11.61 -14.60 24.94
CA PRO A 492 -10.18 -14.81 25.14
C PRO A 492 -9.81 -16.29 25.21
N LYS A 493 -8.68 -16.63 24.60
CA LYS A 493 -8.10 -17.97 24.51
C LYS A 493 -6.65 -17.90 24.94
N ILE A 494 -6.07 -19.04 25.29
CA ILE A 494 -4.61 -19.17 25.30
C ILE A 494 -4.20 -19.64 23.90
N VAL A 495 -3.32 -18.88 23.27
CA VAL A 495 -2.83 -19.12 21.92
C VAL A 495 -1.34 -19.37 21.98
N ILE A 496 -0.85 -20.51 21.47
CA ILE A 496 0.57 -20.85 21.47
C ILE A 496 1.05 -20.98 20.02
N THR A 497 1.95 -20.11 19.57
CA THR A 497 2.47 -20.14 18.21
C THR A 497 3.88 -20.72 18.17
N ILE A 498 4.15 -21.54 17.14
CA ILE A 498 5.48 -22.05 16.83
C ILE A 498 5.91 -21.44 15.49
N GLY A 499 7.02 -20.71 15.48
CA GLY A 499 7.45 -19.93 14.31
C GLY A 499 8.95 -19.70 14.25
N GLN A 500 9.35 -18.79 13.35
CA GLN A 500 10.75 -18.44 13.13
C GLN A 500 10.94 -16.92 12.99
N ASP A 501 12.14 -16.43 13.32
CA ASP A 501 12.44 -15.01 13.51
C ASP A 501 12.51 -14.14 12.23
N ALA A 502 12.49 -14.74 11.05
CA ALA A 502 12.32 -14.08 9.75
C ALA A 502 10.85 -14.06 9.25
N TYR A 503 9.91 -14.68 9.96
CA TYR A 503 8.48 -14.58 9.64
C TYR A 503 7.87 -13.33 10.30
N VAL A 504 7.89 -12.23 9.55
CA VAL A 504 7.47 -10.91 10.05
C VAL A 504 5.96 -10.62 9.91
N ALA A 505 5.14 -11.61 9.59
CA ALA A 505 3.69 -11.42 9.58
C ALA A 505 3.18 -11.56 11.02
N ASN A 506 2.28 -10.65 11.42
CA ASN A 506 1.85 -10.50 12.81
C ASN A 506 0.33 -10.68 12.97
N ASN A 507 -0.29 -11.54 12.14
CA ASN A 507 -1.74 -11.72 12.18
C ASN A 507 -2.22 -12.19 13.55
N GLU A 508 -1.52 -13.15 14.13
CA GLU A 508 -1.81 -13.76 15.42
C GLU A 508 -1.76 -12.71 16.53
N GLN A 509 -0.76 -11.83 16.50
CA GLN A 509 -0.67 -10.68 17.41
C GLN A 509 -1.84 -9.72 17.21
N MET A 510 -2.11 -9.30 15.97
CA MET A 510 -3.17 -8.32 15.68
C MET A 510 -4.57 -8.85 16.07
N VAL A 511 -4.90 -10.08 15.69
CA VAL A 511 -6.17 -10.74 16.08
C VAL A 511 -6.25 -10.87 17.59
N SER A 512 -5.16 -11.28 18.25
CA SER A 512 -5.10 -11.36 19.72
C SER A 512 -5.34 -10.00 20.35
N SER A 513 -4.78 -8.92 19.81
CA SER A 513 -4.93 -7.56 20.34
C SER A 513 -6.38 -7.12 20.41
N VAL A 514 -7.19 -7.43 19.38
CA VAL A 514 -8.61 -7.06 19.38
C VAL A 514 -9.50 -8.10 20.05
N ARG A 515 -9.14 -9.40 20.10
CA ARG A 515 -9.93 -10.45 20.77
C ARG A 515 -9.59 -10.66 22.25
N GLY A 516 -8.47 -10.12 22.71
CA GLY A 516 -7.98 -10.23 24.08
C GLY A 516 -7.37 -11.60 24.41
N HIS A 517 -6.75 -12.26 23.45
CA HIS A 517 -6.10 -13.56 23.71
C HIS A 517 -4.82 -13.39 24.52
N THR A 518 -4.49 -14.42 25.29
CA THR A 518 -3.14 -14.61 25.82
C THR A 518 -2.32 -15.30 24.74
N LEU A 519 -1.39 -14.58 24.12
CA LEU A 519 -0.55 -15.07 23.04
C LEU A 519 0.84 -15.42 23.55
N VAL A 520 1.24 -16.68 23.38
CA VAL A 520 2.59 -17.18 23.67
C VAL A 520 3.27 -17.53 22.35
N GLN A 521 4.38 -16.87 22.03
CA GLN A 521 5.12 -17.13 20.79
C GLN A 521 6.44 -17.82 21.08
N VAL A 522 6.58 -19.03 20.56
CA VAL A 522 7.83 -19.79 20.57
C VAL A 522 8.49 -19.62 19.21
N VAL A 523 9.57 -18.83 19.19
CA VAL A 523 10.28 -18.41 18.00
C VAL A 523 11.62 -19.11 17.94
N SER A 524 11.86 -19.84 16.86
CA SER A 524 13.14 -20.47 16.52
C SER A 524 13.94 -19.61 15.53
N GLU A 525 15.20 -19.95 15.33
CA GLU A 525 16.05 -19.29 14.32
C GLU A 525 15.70 -19.81 12.92
N ALA A 526 15.50 -18.90 11.97
CA ALA A 526 15.29 -19.26 10.57
C ALA A 526 16.58 -19.74 9.89
N ASP A 527 16.49 -20.74 9.01
CA ASP A 527 17.65 -21.17 8.19
C ASP A 527 18.22 -20.03 7.34
N VAL A 528 17.35 -19.13 6.88
CA VAL A 528 17.69 -17.96 6.07
C VAL A 528 17.22 -16.69 6.78
N SER A 529 18.18 -15.88 7.24
CA SER A 529 17.88 -14.56 7.79
C SER A 529 17.61 -13.52 6.70
N HIS A 530 16.83 -12.49 7.05
CA HIS A 530 16.73 -11.29 6.20
C HIS A 530 18.10 -10.64 5.94
N PRO A 531 18.35 -10.15 4.71
CA PRO A 531 19.60 -9.47 4.39
C PRO A 531 19.74 -8.16 5.18
N SER A 532 20.99 -7.74 5.44
CA SER A 532 21.27 -6.54 6.25
C SER A 532 20.68 -5.21 5.75
N GLY A 533 20.16 -5.19 4.52
CA GLY A 533 19.57 -4.01 3.87
C GLY A 533 18.05 -4.07 3.66
N GLY A 534 17.36 -5.10 4.14
CA GLY A 534 15.91 -5.17 4.03
C GLY A 534 15.32 -6.57 4.12
N TRP A 535 14.11 -6.70 3.63
CA TRP A 535 13.31 -7.91 3.68
C TRP A 535 13.48 -8.76 2.41
N SER A 536 13.36 -10.08 2.52
CA SER A 536 13.43 -11.02 1.38
C SER A 536 12.39 -12.14 1.51
N TRP A 537 11.88 -12.60 0.35
CA TRP A 537 10.96 -13.74 0.28
C TRP A 537 11.60 -15.04 0.75
N ASP A 538 12.87 -15.28 0.42
CA ASP A 538 13.60 -16.50 0.82
C ASP A 538 13.67 -16.65 2.34
N ALA A 539 13.93 -15.56 3.06
CA ALA A 539 13.94 -15.54 4.51
C ALA A 539 12.53 -15.67 5.10
N PHE A 540 11.56 -14.94 4.51
CA PHE A 540 10.17 -15.00 4.97
C PHE A 540 9.54 -16.39 4.82
N TYR A 541 9.92 -17.14 3.78
CA TYR A 541 9.46 -18.52 3.55
C TYR A 541 10.45 -19.58 4.05
N SER A 542 11.49 -19.18 4.78
CA SER A 542 12.52 -20.07 5.31
C SER A 542 11.91 -21.15 6.22
N GLY A 543 12.50 -22.34 6.15
CA GLY A 543 12.36 -23.35 7.19
C GLY A 543 13.14 -22.98 8.45
N PHE A 544 13.02 -23.85 9.46
CA PHE A 544 13.68 -23.72 10.75
C PHE A 544 13.76 -25.07 11.47
N SER A 545 14.62 -25.16 12.49
CA SER A 545 14.65 -26.29 13.42
C SER A 545 14.32 -25.83 14.83
N PHE A 546 13.51 -26.60 15.55
CA PHE A 546 13.17 -26.36 16.95
C PHE A 546 14.33 -26.83 17.85
N ASP A 547 14.85 -25.93 18.67
CA ASP A 547 15.93 -26.18 19.63
C ASP A 547 15.34 -26.65 20.96
N GLU A 548 15.62 -27.90 21.34
CA GLU A 548 15.06 -28.50 22.56
C GLU A 548 15.61 -27.89 23.85
N GLU A 549 16.83 -27.35 23.84
CA GLU A 549 17.43 -26.74 25.03
C GLU A 549 16.97 -25.30 25.21
N ARG A 550 16.76 -24.56 24.11
CA ARG A 550 16.34 -23.15 24.16
C ARG A 550 14.82 -22.99 24.09
N GLU A 551 14.19 -23.49 23.04
CA GLU A 551 12.74 -23.39 22.85
C GLU A 551 11.98 -24.49 23.60
N GLY A 552 12.56 -25.69 23.71
CA GLY A 552 11.95 -26.80 24.43
C GLY A 552 11.71 -26.50 25.90
N LEU A 553 12.71 -26.00 26.63
CA LEU A 553 12.54 -25.61 28.04
C LEU A 553 11.47 -24.53 28.23
N TYR A 554 11.39 -23.56 27.32
CA TYR A 554 10.38 -22.52 27.35
C TYR A 554 8.98 -23.09 27.11
N LEU A 555 8.82 -23.89 26.06
CA LEU A 555 7.55 -24.54 25.71
C LEU A 555 7.08 -25.50 26.80
N ASP A 556 7.98 -26.31 27.36
CA ASP A 556 7.64 -27.27 28.42
C ASP A 556 7.14 -26.54 29.67
N HIS A 557 7.71 -25.37 30.01
CA HIS A 557 7.19 -24.52 31.08
C HIS A 557 5.79 -23.99 30.75
N VAL A 558 5.58 -23.47 29.54
CA VAL A 558 4.27 -22.96 29.08
C VAL A 558 3.21 -24.06 29.16
N LEU A 559 3.53 -25.28 28.72
CA LEU A 559 2.60 -26.41 28.75
C LEU A 559 2.27 -26.84 30.19
N ALA A 560 3.27 -26.86 31.09
CA ALA A 560 3.04 -27.16 32.51
C ALA A 560 2.13 -26.13 33.19
N GLN A 561 2.18 -24.86 32.79
CA GLN A 561 1.31 -23.80 33.31
C GLN A 561 -0.16 -23.97 32.91
N LEU A 562 -0.46 -24.64 31.78
CA LEU A 562 -1.84 -24.91 31.37
C LEU A 562 -2.59 -25.83 32.33
N ASP A 563 -1.86 -26.65 33.09
CA ASP A 563 -2.40 -27.60 34.06
C ASP A 563 -2.31 -27.05 35.50
N SER A 564 -1.75 -25.86 35.69
CA SER A 564 -1.67 -25.22 36.99
C SER A 564 -3.05 -24.69 37.41
N SER A 565 -3.33 -24.71 38.71
CA SER A 565 -4.52 -24.08 39.27
C SER A 565 -4.32 -22.56 39.51
N ASP A 566 -3.22 -21.99 39.03
CA ASP A 566 -2.91 -20.58 39.19
C ASP A 566 -3.82 -19.74 38.28
N PRO A 567 -4.62 -18.81 38.82
CA PRO A 567 -5.43 -17.93 37.98
C PRO A 567 -4.59 -17.00 37.10
N ASP A 568 -3.34 -16.73 37.48
CA ASP A 568 -2.43 -15.89 36.73
C ASP A 568 -1.54 -16.75 35.84
N PHE A 569 -1.88 -16.80 34.55
CA PHE A 569 -1.01 -17.43 33.53
C PHE A 569 0.32 -16.66 33.47
N GLU A 570 1.36 -17.18 34.12
CA GLU A 570 2.71 -16.63 34.16
C GLU A 570 3.65 -17.42 33.25
N VAL A 571 4.42 -16.71 32.42
CA VAL A 571 5.43 -17.31 31.54
C VAL A 571 6.78 -16.62 31.80
N PRO A 572 7.92 -17.35 31.84
CA PRO A 572 9.23 -16.78 32.16
C PRO A 572 9.64 -15.69 31.18
N GLU A 573 10.35 -14.68 31.66
CA GLU A 573 10.96 -13.67 30.80
C GLU A 573 12.04 -14.27 29.87
N PRO A 574 12.30 -13.64 28.71
CA PRO A 574 13.29 -14.13 27.75
C PRO A 574 14.69 -14.25 28.37
N SER A 575 15.47 -15.25 27.94
CA SER A 575 16.82 -15.50 28.48
C SER A 575 17.80 -14.34 28.20
N PRO A 576 18.87 -14.16 29.01
CA PRO A 576 19.85 -13.07 28.86
C PRO A 576 20.52 -12.98 27.48
N GLN A 577 20.65 -14.11 26.75
CA GLN A 577 21.22 -14.17 25.39
C GLN A 577 20.40 -13.35 24.38
N GLY A 578 19.11 -13.15 24.64
CA GLY A 578 18.24 -12.31 23.85
C GLY A 578 18.63 -10.82 23.85
N THR A 579 19.34 -10.35 24.89
CA THR A 579 19.83 -8.96 24.98
C THR A 579 20.81 -8.62 23.85
N GLU A 580 21.68 -9.56 23.43
CA GLU A 580 22.60 -9.35 22.30
C GLU A 580 21.88 -9.34 20.95
N ARG A 581 20.78 -10.10 20.80
CA ARG A 581 19.92 -10.05 19.61
C ARG A 581 19.18 -8.72 19.52
N VAL A 582 18.63 -8.21 20.62
CA VAL A 582 18.00 -6.87 20.69
C VAL A 582 19.01 -5.77 20.32
N VAL A 583 20.23 -5.82 20.85
CA VAL A 583 21.27 -4.83 20.50
C VAL A 583 21.64 -4.92 19.02
N ARG A 584 21.82 -6.14 18.47
CA ARG A 584 22.10 -6.32 17.03
C ARG A 584 20.94 -5.87 16.15
N TRP A 585 19.71 -6.16 16.52
CA TRP A 585 18.50 -5.71 15.84
C TRP A 585 18.38 -4.19 15.88
N ALA A 586 18.49 -3.56 17.05
CA ALA A 586 18.45 -2.10 17.21
C ALA A 586 19.56 -1.44 16.37
N VAL A 587 20.75 -2.04 16.34
CA VAL A 587 21.85 -1.61 15.48
C VAL A 587 21.51 -1.71 13.98
N ARG A 588 20.87 -2.79 13.55
CA ARG A 588 20.46 -3.01 12.15
C ARG A 588 19.29 -2.10 11.74
N THR A 589 18.32 -1.85 12.62
CA THR A 589 17.12 -1.03 12.35
C THR A 589 17.44 0.47 12.38
N VAL A 590 18.33 0.90 13.28
CA VAL A 590 18.73 2.31 13.42
C VAL A 590 19.72 2.72 12.32
N LYS A 591 20.71 1.88 11.98
CA LYS A 591 21.76 2.20 10.98
C LYS A 591 21.24 2.72 9.61
N PRO A 592 20.16 2.21 9.00
CA PRO A 592 19.61 2.77 7.75
C PRO A 592 18.80 4.06 7.93
N ARG A 593 18.45 4.45 9.17
CA ARG A 593 17.63 5.64 9.46
C ARG A 593 18.39 6.84 10.02
N VAL A 594 19.70 6.71 10.29
CA VAL A 594 20.53 7.82 10.78
C VAL A 594 21.81 7.97 9.97
N SER A 595 22.26 9.22 9.82
CA SER A 595 23.49 9.53 9.07
C SER A 595 24.72 8.80 9.64
N PRO A 596 25.75 8.51 8.82
CA PRO A 596 27.01 7.91 9.28
C PRO A 596 27.71 8.68 10.42
N ARG A 597 27.45 9.99 10.55
CA ARG A 597 27.97 10.84 11.65
C ARG A 597 27.21 10.58 12.96
N THR A 598 25.88 10.51 12.90
CA THR A 598 25.02 10.19 14.05
C THR A 598 25.32 8.79 14.57
N TRP A 599 25.53 7.83 13.65
CA TRP A 599 25.88 6.45 13.99
C TRP A 599 27.20 6.30 14.76
N ARG A 600 28.24 7.07 14.41
CA ARG A 600 29.52 7.09 15.14
C ARG A 600 29.35 7.62 16.57
N ARG A 601 28.40 8.54 16.79
CA ARG A 601 28.10 9.13 18.11
C ARG A 601 27.37 8.14 19.01
N VAL A 602 26.38 7.42 18.47
CA VAL A 602 25.65 6.33 19.15
C VAL A 602 26.61 5.20 19.56
N ARG A 603 27.52 4.77 18.67
CA ARG A 603 28.55 3.77 19.01
C ARG A 603 29.53 4.20 20.10
N ARG A 604 29.84 5.50 20.23
CA ARG A 604 30.68 6.01 21.32
C ARG A 604 29.97 5.99 22.66
N LEU A 605 28.65 6.14 22.69
CA LEU A 605 27.83 6.06 23.90
C LEU A 605 27.64 4.60 24.34
N ALA A 606 27.46 3.66 23.40
CA ALA A 606 27.32 2.23 23.70
C ALA A 606 28.61 1.57 24.23
N ARG A 607 29.79 2.13 23.96
CA ARG A 607 31.09 1.65 24.47
C ARG A 607 31.47 2.21 25.85
N ARG A 608 30.60 3.01 26.47
CA ARG A 608 30.81 3.63 27.79
C ARG A 608 29.90 3.04 28.89
N ARG A 609 29.28 1.89 28.64
CA ARG A 609 28.56 1.10 29.65
C ARG A 609 29.25 -0.23 29.83
#